data_AF-A0AAW5AT33-F1
#
_entry.id   AF-A0AAW5AT33-F1
#
_cell.length_a   1.000
_cell.length_b   1.000
_cell.length_c   1.000
_cell.angle_alpha   90.00
_cell.angle_beta   90.00
_cell.angle_gamma   90.00
#
_symmetry.space_group_name_H-M   'P 1'
#
loop_
_entity.id
_entity.type
_entity.pdbx_description
1 polymer ?
#
loop_
_entity_poly.entity_id
_entity_poly.type
_entity_poly.pdbx_seq_one_letter_code
_entity_poly.pdbx_strand_id
1 'polypeptide(L)'
;MQKMLCTLMMAFAFSAAQAADSYGRLVFWTNPNDAAEAVSIKTTQENLTQAQADEEAEAFCRGKDSLAGVASGQTGCSLNMPLHNTCVAVAYPKSQPGGISADNAVVITSPLFKNVHQIALKQCLAKFGTQGQCALQTVYCTASDYYGGTFKTLLNRLK
;
A
#
# COMPACT_ATOMS: atom_id res chain seq x y z
N MET A 1 25.56 62.23 14.72
CA MET A 1 26.55 61.16 14.46
C MET A 1 25.94 59.83 14.87
N GLN A 2 25.74 58.93 13.90
CA GLN A 2 25.23 57.56 14.07
C GLN A 2 26.19 56.73 14.93
N LYS A 3 25.66 55.93 15.86
CA LYS A 3 26.33 54.72 16.36
C LYS A 3 25.33 53.58 16.53
N MET A 4 25.23 52.83 15.45
CA MET A 4 25.11 51.36 15.33
C MET A 4 24.16 50.65 16.30
N LEU A 5 22.95 50.34 15.79
CA LEU A 5 22.19 49.18 16.23
C LEU A 5 22.97 47.91 15.90
N CYS A 6 23.31 47.11 16.92
CA CYS A 6 23.70 45.71 16.73
C CYS A 6 22.44 44.89 16.47
N THR A 7 22.12 44.69 15.19
CA THR A 7 21.05 43.80 14.75
C THR A 7 21.48 42.35 14.98
N LEU A 8 20.87 41.70 15.97
CA LEU A 8 21.04 40.27 16.23
C LEU A 8 20.22 39.48 15.18
N MET A 9 20.80 39.16 14.02
CA MET A 9 20.20 38.22 13.08
C MET A 9 20.54 36.80 13.52
N MET A 10 19.70 36.22 14.38
CA MET A 10 19.65 34.76 14.53
C MET A 10 19.07 34.21 13.22
N ALA A 11 19.94 33.70 12.35
CA ALA A 11 19.53 32.87 11.23
C ALA A 11 18.96 31.56 11.81
N PHE A 12 17.64 31.52 12.01
CA PHE A 12 16.93 30.27 12.20
C PHE A 12 17.12 29.44 10.93
N ALA A 13 18.00 28.44 11.00
CA ALA A 13 18.05 27.39 10.02
C ALA A 13 16.73 26.62 10.14
N PHE A 14 15.71 27.06 9.40
CA PHE A 14 14.55 26.24 9.15
C PHE A 14 15.03 25.07 8.29
N SER A 15 15.37 23.96 8.94
CA SER A 15 15.42 22.66 8.26
C SER A 15 14.03 22.48 7.67
N ALA A 16 13.87 22.75 6.38
CA ALA A 16 12.70 22.26 5.65
C ALA A 16 12.73 20.76 5.83
N ALA A 17 11.91 20.24 6.74
CA ALA A 17 11.70 18.81 6.91
C ALA A 17 11.10 18.32 5.59
N GLN A 18 11.96 17.95 4.65
CA GLN A 18 11.53 17.24 3.46
C GLN A 18 10.90 15.95 3.99
N ALA A 19 9.61 15.78 3.74
CA ALA A 19 8.92 14.56 4.11
C ALA A 19 9.67 13.40 3.45
N ALA A 20 10.20 12.49 4.26
CA ALA A 20 10.86 11.30 3.72
C ALA A 20 9.85 10.50 2.90
N ASP A 21 10.30 10.02 1.75
CA ASP A 21 9.51 9.10 0.94
C ASP A 21 9.17 7.84 1.73
N SER A 22 7.95 7.35 1.53
CA SER A 22 7.44 6.13 2.14
C SER A 22 7.17 5.07 1.10
N TYR A 23 7.52 3.82 1.41
CA TYR A 23 7.43 2.70 0.50
C TYR A 23 6.59 1.58 1.10
N GLY A 24 6.07 0.72 0.25
CA GLY A 24 5.38 -0.49 0.67
C GLY A 24 5.22 -1.48 -0.46
N ARG A 25 4.72 -2.67 -0.15
CA ARG A 25 4.37 -3.70 -1.14
C ARG A 25 2.96 -4.21 -0.89
N LEU A 26 2.23 -4.48 -1.97
CA LEU A 26 1.03 -5.32 -1.95
C LEU A 26 1.38 -6.65 -2.59
N VAL A 27 1.27 -7.73 -1.81
CA VAL A 27 1.67 -9.07 -2.22
C VAL A 27 0.45 -9.99 -2.21
N PHE A 28 0.25 -10.72 -3.30
CA PHE A 28 -0.68 -11.84 -3.38
C PHE A 28 0.16 -13.09 -3.51
N TRP A 29 -0.18 -14.09 -2.71
CA TRP A 29 0.42 -15.39 -2.75
C TRP A 29 -0.67 -16.44 -2.96
N THR A 30 -0.49 -17.27 -3.98
CA THR A 30 -1.34 -18.39 -4.34
C THR A 30 -0.51 -19.66 -4.20
N ASN A 31 -1.05 -20.69 -3.54
CA ASN A 31 -0.32 -21.95 -3.40
C ASN A 31 -0.18 -22.63 -4.78
N PRO A 32 1.06 -22.83 -5.30
CA PRO A 32 1.27 -23.53 -6.57
C PRO A 32 0.88 -25.01 -6.51
N ASN A 33 0.94 -25.60 -5.31
CA ASN A 33 0.72 -27.02 -5.07
C ASN A 33 -0.75 -27.34 -4.74
N ASP A 34 -1.55 -26.34 -4.38
CA ASP A 34 -2.96 -26.50 -4.04
C ASP A 34 -3.81 -25.32 -4.54
N ALA A 35 -4.47 -25.53 -5.68
CA ALA A 35 -5.35 -24.53 -6.27
C ALA A 35 -6.65 -24.27 -5.48
N ALA A 36 -6.97 -25.12 -4.48
CA ALA A 36 -8.11 -24.92 -3.59
C ALA A 36 -7.77 -24.03 -2.38
N GLU A 37 -6.48 -23.81 -2.09
CA GLU A 37 -6.08 -22.91 -1.00
C GLU A 37 -6.45 -21.46 -1.33
N ALA A 38 -7.02 -20.77 -0.34
CA ALA A 38 -7.36 -19.37 -0.48
C ALA A 38 -6.12 -18.49 -0.68
N VAL A 39 -6.21 -17.51 -1.58
CA VAL A 39 -5.12 -16.55 -1.82
C VAL A 39 -4.81 -15.77 -0.55
N SER A 40 -3.53 -15.77 -0.20
CA SER A 40 -3.00 -14.99 0.92
C SER A 40 -2.58 -13.61 0.43
N ILE A 41 -3.09 -12.56 1.06
CA ILE A 41 -2.78 -11.17 0.69
C ILE A 41 -2.09 -10.48 1.84
N LYS A 42 -1.00 -9.77 1.54
CA LYS A 42 -0.22 -9.00 2.51
C LYS A 42 0.05 -7.60 2.00
N THR A 43 -0.02 -6.65 2.92
CA THR A 43 0.68 -5.36 2.80
C THR A 43 1.86 -5.33 3.77
N THR A 44 2.91 -4.60 3.41
CA THR A 44 4.04 -4.34 4.32
C THR A 44 3.62 -3.41 5.46
N GLN A 45 4.50 -3.22 6.44
CA GLN A 45 4.31 -2.15 7.41
C GLN A 45 4.40 -0.76 6.76
N GLU A 46 3.80 0.23 7.42
CA GLU A 46 3.80 1.62 6.98
C GLU A 46 5.11 2.33 7.35
N ASN A 47 5.41 3.42 6.66
CA ASN A 47 6.56 4.30 6.86
C ASN A 47 7.91 3.59 6.71
N LEU A 48 7.97 2.57 5.84
CA LEU A 48 9.20 1.85 5.53
C LEU A 48 10.01 2.56 4.46
N THR A 49 11.33 2.35 4.52
CA THR A 49 12.22 2.57 3.37
C THR A 49 11.96 1.52 2.28
N GLN A 50 12.41 1.77 1.05
CA GLN A 50 12.26 0.82 -0.05
C GLN A 50 12.86 -0.55 0.28
N ALA A 51 14.09 -0.58 0.82
CA ALA A 51 14.77 -1.83 1.15
C ALA A 51 14.02 -2.65 2.21
N GLN A 52 13.46 -2.00 3.23
CA GLN A 52 12.66 -2.68 4.26
C GLN A 52 11.36 -3.24 3.70
N ALA A 53 10.68 -2.48 2.82
CA ALA A 53 9.45 -2.94 2.19
C ALA A 53 9.70 -4.16 1.28
N ASP A 54 10.80 -4.14 0.51
CA ASP A 54 11.19 -5.25 -0.35
C ASP A 54 11.57 -6.48 0.49
N GLU A 55 12.39 -6.32 1.53
CA GLU A 55 12.78 -7.40 2.43
C GLU A 55 11.57 -8.06 3.11
N GLU A 56 10.62 -7.26 3.62
CA GLU A 56 9.42 -7.78 4.29
C GLU A 56 8.53 -8.56 3.30
N ALA A 57 8.36 -8.07 2.07
CA ALA A 57 7.58 -8.76 1.05
C ALA A 57 8.23 -10.08 0.62
N GLU A 58 9.54 -10.08 0.41
CA GLU A 58 10.27 -11.30 0.08
C GLU A 58 10.25 -12.31 1.22
N ALA A 59 10.39 -11.87 2.47
CA ALA A 59 10.30 -12.73 3.64
C ALA A 59 8.92 -13.39 3.75
N PHE A 60 7.85 -12.66 3.43
CA PHE A 60 6.51 -13.23 3.34
C PHE A 60 6.40 -14.30 2.24
N CYS A 61 6.88 -14.01 1.03
CA CYS A 61 6.87 -14.97 -0.08
C CYS A 61 7.62 -16.25 0.28
N ARG A 62 8.87 -16.13 0.73
CA ARG A 62 9.71 -17.27 1.14
C ARG A 62 9.09 -18.06 2.29
N GLY A 63 8.51 -17.38 3.27
CA GLY A 63 7.82 -18.02 4.39
C GLY A 63 6.63 -18.86 3.93
N LYS A 64 5.79 -18.30 3.04
CA LYS A 64 4.64 -19.02 2.46
C LYS A 64 5.06 -20.17 1.57
N ASP A 65 6.04 -19.96 0.69
CA ASP A 65 6.61 -21.00 -0.18
C ASP A 65 7.17 -22.17 0.65
N SER A 66 7.90 -21.88 1.73
CA SER A 66 8.44 -22.90 2.63
C SER A 66 7.34 -23.69 3.35
N LEU A 67 6.27 -23.03 3.80
CA LEU A 67 5.16 -23.68 4.50
C LEU A 67 4.35 -24.59 3.56
N ALA A 68 4.22 -24.20 2.29
CA ALA A 68 3.48 -24.95 1.27
C ALA A 68 4.32 -26.00 0.54
N GLY A 69 5.62 -26.14 0.86
CA GLY A 69 6.53 -27.07 0.21
C GLY A 69 6.75 -26.77 -1.28
N VAL A 70 6.77 -25.48 -1.65
CA VAL A 70 7.05 -25.05 -3.03
C VAL A 70 8.48 -25.41 -3.39
N ALA A 71 8.68 -25.97 -4.60
CA ALA A 71 9.99 -26.40 -5.07
C ALA A 71 10.98 -25.23 -5.17
N SER A 72 12.25 -25.51 -4.88
CA SER A 72 13.33 -24.52 -4.98
C SER A 72 13.37 -23.87 -6.38
N GLY A 73 13.37 -22.54 -6.43
CA GLY A 73 13.34 -21.77 -7.68
C GLY A 73 11.94 -21.44 -8.21
N GLN A 74 10.88 -21.91 -7.54
CA GLN A 74 9.50 -21.49 -7.77
C GLN A 74 9.01 -20.59 -6.63
N THR A 75 7.96 -19.81 -6.89
CA THR A 75 7.28 -19.02 -5.86
C THR A 75 5.79 -18.93 -6.15
N GLY A 76 4.98 -18.99 -5.09
CA GLY A 76 3.55 -18.72 -5.15
C GLY A 76 3.19 -17.23 -5.14
N CYS A 77 4.17 -16.33 -5.02
CA CYS A 77 3.91 -14.89 -5.06
C CYS A 77 3.51 -14.43 -6.47
N SER A 78 2.20 -14.51 -6.75
CA SER A 78 1.56 -14.25 -8.03
C SER A 78 1.43 -12.76 -8.37
N LEU A 79 1.38 -11.89 -7.34
CA LEU A 79 1.48 -10.45 -7.50
C LEU A 79 2.42 -9.90 -6.43
N ASN A 80 3.37 -9.07 -6.81
CA ASN A 80 4.19 -8.31 -5.87
C ASN A 80 4.30 -6.87 -6.38
N MET A 81 3.34 -6.03 -6.02
CA MET A 81 3.20 -4.67 -6.51
C MET A 81 3.92 -3.66 -5.60
N PRO A 82 4.87 -2.86 -6.11
CA PRO A 82 5.50 -1.80 -5.34
C PRO A 82 4.56 -0.61 -5.16
N LEU A 83 4.68 0.04 -4.00
CA LEU A 83 3.93 1.23 -3.62
C LEU A 83 4.93 2.30 -3.13
N HIS A 84 4.74 3.54 -3.58
CA HIS A 84 5.58 4.68 -3.21
C HIS A 84 4.68 5.90 -3.01
N ASN A 85 4.75 6.51 -1.82
CA ASN A 85 3.98 7.69 -1.46
C ASN A 85 2.48 7.59 -1.82
N THR A 86 1.89 6.42 -1.59
CA THR A 86 0.58 6.09 -2.14
C THR A 86 -0.23 5.20 -1.21
N CYS A 87 -1.52 5.14 -1.48
CA CYS A 87 -2.42 4.20 -0.87
C CYS A 87 -2.97 3.22 -1.90
N VAL A 88 -3.35 2.04 -1.45
CA VAL A 88 -3.94 0.98 -2.25
C VAL A 88 -5.24 0.49 -1.61
N ALA A 89 -6.23 0.15 -2.42
CA ALA A 89 -7.38 -0.61 -2.01
C ALA A 89 -7.59 -1.79 -2.96
N VAL A 90 -7.96 -2.93 -2.38
CA VAL A 90 -8.27 -4.14 -3.12
C VAL A 90 -9.73 -4.48 -2.88
N ALA A 91 -10.50 -4.60 -3.96
CA ALA A 91 -11.88 -5.08 -3.94
C ALA A 91 -12.03 -6.33 -4.81
N TYR A 92 -12.99 -7.20 -4.49
CA TYR A 92 -13.24 -8.42 -5.24
C TYR A 92 -14.71 -8.84 -5.13
N PRO A 93 -15.24 -9.62 -6.10
CA PRO A 93 -16.62 -10.11 -6.05
C PRO A 93 -16.75 -11.27 -5.04
N LYS A 94 -17.26 -10.99 -3.83
CA LYS A 94 -17.34 -11.99 -2.72
C LYS A 94 -18.17 -13.23 -3.05
N SER A 95 -19.17 -13.09 -3.92
CA SER A 95 -20.08 -14.18 -4.29
C SER A 95 -19.53 -15.12 -5.37
N GLN A 96 -18.32 -14.91 -5.89
CA GLN A 96 -17.70 -15.88 -6.79
C GLN A 96 -17.11 -17.09 -6.02
N PRO A 97 -17.32 -18.32 -6.52
CA PRO A 97 -16.63 -19.50 -6.01
C PRO A 97 -15.10 -19.32 -6.07
N GLY A 98 -14.39 -19.73 -5.01
CA GLY A 98 -12.92 -19.61 -4.93
C GLY A 98 -12.41 -18.34 -4.24
N GLY A 99 -13.27 -17.39 -3.89
CA GLY A 99 -12.87 -16.20 -3.13
C GLY A 99 -12.05 -15.21 -3.95
N ILE A 100 -11.14 -14.48 -3.31
CA ILE A 100 -10.27 -13.51 -4.00
C ILE A 100 -9.12 -14.24 -4.72
N SER A 101 -8.80 -13.78 -5.92
CA SER A 101 -7.65 -14.19 -6.71
C SER A 101 -6.98 -12.99 -7.40
N ALA A 102 -5.80 -13.19 -7.97
CA ALA A 102 -5.16 -12.15 -8.78
C ALA A 102 -6.01 -11.75 -10.00
N ASP A 103 -6.82 -12.66 -10.54
CA ASP A 103 -7.63 -12.44 -11.75
C ASP A 103 -8.94 -11.68 -11.47
N ASN A 104 -9.53 -11.91 -10.30
CA ASN A 104 -10.80 -11.30 -9.92
C ASN A 104 -10.67 -10.09 -8.97
N ALA A 105 -9.46 -9.80 -8.49
CA ALA A 105 -9.19 -8.60 -7.72
C ALA A 105 -9.21 -7.33 -8.59
N VAL A 106 -9.72 -6.25 -8.01
CA VAL A 106 -9.61 -4.88 -8.51
C VAL A 106 -8.71 -4.13 -7.55
N VAL A 107 -7.54 -3.73 -8.02
CA VAL A 107 -6.52 -3.02 -7.25
C VAL A 107 -6.48 -1.57 -7.70
N ILE A 108 -6.75 -0.64 -6.79
CA ILE A 108 -6.69 0.80 -7.06
C ILE A 108 -5.59 1.41 -6.20
N THR A 109 -4.67 2.14 -6.83
CA THR A 109 -3.67 2.95 -6.13
C THR A 109 -3.99 4.44 -6.28
N SER A 110 -3.72 5.23 -5.24
CA SER A 110 -3.89 6.67 -5.27
C SER A 110 -3.01 7.37 -4.21
N PRO A 111 -2.28 8.43 -4.57
CA PRO A 111 -1.52 9.23 -3.61
C PRO A 111 -2.40 10.11 -2.72
N LEU A 112 -3.71 10.19 -3.00
CA LEU A 112 -4.61 11.13 -2.33
C LEU A 112 -5.49 10.51 -1.24
N PHE A 113 -5.45 9.18 -1.07
CA PHE A 113 -6.28 8.28 -0.23
C PHE A 113 -7.82 8.44 -0.34
N LYS A 114 -8.32 9.67 -0.42
CA LYS A 114 -9.73 10.02 -0.51
C LYS A 114 -10.39 9.15 -1.57
N ASN A 115 -11.38 8.39 -1.11
CA ASN A 115 -12.22 7.53 -1.91
C ASN A 115 -11.53 6.33 -2.57
N VAL A 116 -10.26 6.00 -2.28
CA VAL A 116 -9.59 4.83 -2.91
C VAL A 116 -10.39 3.54 -2.70
N HIS A 117 -10.95 3.36 -1.50
CA HIS A 117 -11.83 2.23 -1.17
C HIS A 117 -13.16 2.29 -1.94
N GLN A 118 -13.77 3.48 -2.10
CA GLN A 118 -15.01 3.63 -2.87
C GLN A 118 -14.77 3.42 -4.37
N ILE A 119 -13.62 3.87 -4.89
CA ILE A 119 -13.22 3.67 -6.28
C ILE A 119 -13.01 2.18 -6.53
N ALA A 120 -12.32 1.47 -5.63
CA ALA A 120 -12.13 0.01 -5.75
C ALA A 120 -13.47 -0.73 -5.77
N LEU A 121 -14.39 -0.40 -4.86
CA LEU A 121 -15.74 -0.98 -4.85
C LEU A 121 -16.53 -0.65 -6.12
N LYS A 122 -16.54 0.62 -6.56
CA LYS A 122 -17.24 1.04 -7.78
C LYS A 122 -16.68 0.34 -9.03
N GLN A 123 -15.37 0.23 -9.14
CA GLN A 123 -14.74 -0.47 -10.27
C GLN A 123 -14.98 -1.98 -10.21
N CYS A 124 -14.98 -2.58 -9.02
CA CYS A 124 -15.39 -3.97 -8.86
C CYS A 124 -16.84 -4.19 -9.32
N LEU A 125 -17.78 -3.36 -8.88
CA LEU A 125 -19.18 -3.42 -9.29
C LEU A 125 -19.35 -3.17 -10.80
N ALA A 126 -18.56 -2.28 -11.38
CA ALA A 126 -18.56 -2.04 -12.83
C ALA A 126 -18.05 -3.25 -13.62
N LYS A 127 -17.02 -3.95 -13.12
CA LYS A 127 -16.41 -5.12 -13.78
C LYS A 127 -17.25 -6.40 -13.63
N PHE A 128 -17.85 -6.62 -12.47
CA PHE A 128 -18.51 -7.88 -12.11
C PHE A 128 -20.04 -7.77 -11.92
N GLY A 129 -20.60 -6.57 -12.14
CA GLY A 129 -22.03 -6.31 -11.99
C GLY A 129 -22.52 -6.30 -10.54
N THR A 130 -23.85 -6.23 -10.37
CA THR A 130 -24.52 -6.18 -9.05
C THR A 130 -24.74 -7.56 -8.41
N GLN A 131 -24.54 -8.65 -9.16
CA GLN A 131 -24.64 -10.03 -8.64
C GLN A 131 -23.38 -10.46 -7.88
N GLY A 132 -22.25 -9.80 -8.14
CA GLY A 132 -21.06 -9.82 -7.30
C GLY A 132 -21.24 -8.87 -6.13
N GLN A 133 -21.58 -9.34 -4.92
CA GLN A 133 -21.48 -8.46 -3.73
C GLN A 133 -20.00 -8.11 -3.53
N CYS A 134 -19.53 -7.04 -4.17
CA CYS A 134 -18.14 -6.63 -4.09
C CYS A 134 -17.79 -6.25 -2.65
N ALA A 135 -16.70 -6.82 -2.15
CA ALA A 135 -16.19 -6.54 -0.81
C ALA A 135 -14.78 -5.96 -0.90
N LEU A 136 -14.43 -5.15 0.09
CA LEU A 136 -13.06 -4.70 0.29
C LEU A 136 -12.27 -5.81 1.00
N GLN A 137 -11.14 -6.18 0.44
CA GLN A 137 -10.19 -7.09 1.07
C GLN A 137 -9.20 -6.33 1.95
N THR A 138 -8.62 -5.25 1.42
CA THR A 138 -7.64 -4.45 2.15
C THR A 138 -7.66 -3.00 1.69
N VAL A 139 -7.30 -2.10 2.60
CA VAL A 139 -7.05 -0.68 2.37
C VAL A 139 -5.79 -0.34 3.15
N TYR A 140 -4.77 0.18 2.46
CA TYR A 140 -3.43 0.40 3.03
C TYR A 140 -2.81 1.67 2.44
N CYS A 141 -1.99 2.38 3.21
CA CYS A 141 -1.13 3.46 2.73
C CYS A 141 0.32 3.19 3.10
N THR A 142 1.26 3.61 2.25
CA THR A 142 2.69 3.52 2.56
C THR A 142 3.08 4.35 3.77
N ALA A 143 2.27 5.33 4.18
CA ALA A 143 2.45 6.09 5.40
C ALA A 143 1.11 6.39 6.08
N SER A 144 1.12 6.40 7.41
CA SER A 144 -0.06 6.63 8.26
C SER A 144 -0.68 8.03 8.06
N ASP A 145 0.13 8.99 7.62
CA ASP A 145 -0.30 10.37 7.42
C ASP A 145 -1.13 10.55 6.13
N TYR A 146 -1.11 9.58 5.20
CA TYR A 146 -1.89 9.63 3.97
C TYR A 146 -3.36 9.24 4.15
N TYR A 147 -3.73 8.48 5.19
CA TYR A 147 -5.14 8.14 5.44
C TYR A 147 -6.02 9.39 5.69
N GLY A 148 -5.42 10.51 6.10
CA GLY A 148 -6.09 11.81 6.25
C GLY A 148 -6.28 12.61 4.95
N GLY A 149 -5.76 12.10 3.83
CA GLY A 149 -5.66 12.80 2.56
C GLY A 149 -4.53 13.83 2.54
N THR A 150 -3.89 13.97 1.38
CA THR A 150 -2.66 14.75 1.18
C THR A 150 -2.76 16.21 1.62
N PHE A 151 -3.96 16.81 1.63
CA PHE A 151 -4.18 18.19 2.08
C PHE A 151 -4.05 18.36 3.60
N LYS A 152 -4.53 17.39 4.39
CA LYS A 152 -4.37 17.40 5.86
C LYS A 152 -2.91 17.14 6.22
N THR A 153 -2.26 16.28 5.44
CA THR A 153 -0.84 15.98 5.51
C THR A 153 0.00 17.23 5.16
N LEU A 154 -0.31 17.96 4.09
CA LEU A 154 0.37 19.20 3.70
C LEU A 154 0.19 20.31 4.76
N LEU A 155 -1.03 20.47 5.30
CA LEU A 155 -1.31 21.47 6.33
C LEU A 155 -0.65 21.16 7.68
N ASN A 156 -0.61 19.88 8.10
CA ASN A 156 0.14 19.46 9.28
C ASN A 156 1.66 19.59 9.07
N ARG A 157 2.13 19.58 7.82
CA ARG A 157 3.55 19.78 7.45
C ARG A 157 3.95 21.25 7.33
N LEU A 158 3.00 22.18 7.33
CA LEU A 158 3.22 23.64 7.25
C LEU A 158 3.04 24.35 8.61
N LYS A 159 2.65 23.62 9.67
CA LYS A 159 2.59 24.10 11.05
C LYS A 159 3.82 23.62 11.82
#